data_AF-A0A257RWJ0-F1
#
_entry.id   AF-A0A257RWJ0-F1
#
_cell.length_a   1.000
_cell.length_b   1.000
_cell.length_c   1.000
_cell.angle_alpha   90.00
_cell.angle_beta   90.00
_cell.angle_gamma   90.00
#
_symmetry.space_group_name_H-M   'P 1'
#
loop_
_entity.id
_entity.type
_entity.pdbx_description
1 polymer ?
#
loop_
_entity_poly.entity_id
_entity_poly.type
_entity_poly.pdbx_seq_one_letter_code
_entity_poly.pdbx_strand_id
1 'polypeptide(L)' 'MASEHWKNEPEDHDFPAAQHYLHLLFTPNQAGKIVEQLRVASTVTYAAKDLLRASELEPTGSTKIISYPLES' A
#
# COMPACT_ATOMS: atom_id res chain seq x y z
N MET A 1 -20.77 1.73 3.43
CA MET A 1 -19.65 1.26 2.59
C MET A 1 -18.55 2.30 2.72
N ALA A 2 -17.41 1.96 3.34
CA ALA A 2 -16.29 2.89 3.41
C ALA A 2 -15.77 3.12 1.99
N SER A 3 -15.81 4.37 1.52
CA SER A 3 -15.16 4.75 0.27
C SER A 3 -13.65 4.62 0.46
N GLU A 4 -12.99 3.80 -0.33
CA GLU A 4 -11.53 3.77 -0.34
C GLU A 4 -11.02 5.14 -0.79
N HIS A 5 -10.21 5.79 0.05
CA HIS A 5 -9.67 7.14 -0.16
C HIS A 5 -8.27 7.10 -0.78
N TRP A 6 -8.06 6.27 -1.80
CA TRP A 6 -6.78 6.24 -2.50
C TRP A 6 -6.64 7.49 -3.38
N LYS A 7 -5.48 8.15 -3.30
CA LYS A 7 -5.12 9.25 -4.22
C LYS A 7 -4.58 8.65 -5.52
N ASN A 8 -4.89 9.31 -6.63
CA ASN A 8 -4.41 8.89 -7.95
C ASN A 8 -2.94 9.26 -8.20
N GLU A 9 -2.43 10.25 -7.46
CA GLU A 9 -1.06 10.76 -7.58
C GLU A 9 -0.34 10.65 -6.23
N PRO A 10 0.98 10.37 -6.26
CA PRO A 10 1.81 10.42 -5.07
C PRO A 10 1.92 11.85 -4.54
N GLU A 11 1.97 11.99 -3.23
CA GLU A 11 2.14 13.25 -2.54
C GLU A 11 3.62 13.55 -2.31
N ASP A 12 3.95 14.83 -2.07
CA ASP A 12 5.34 15.24 -1.82
C ASP A 12 6.03 14.48 -0.69
N HIS A 13 5.25 14.03 0.31
CA HIS A 13 5.76 13.29 1.45
C HIS A 13 6.02 11.79 1.15
N ASP A 14 5.49 11.25 0.06
CA ASP A 14 5.73 9.87 -0.36
C ASP A 14 7.16 9.68 -0.88
N PHE A 15 7.76 10.73 -1.48
CA PHE A 15 9.11 10.68 -2.03
C PHE A 15 10.20 10.52 -0.95
N PRO A 16 10.20 11.29 0.16
CA PRO A 16 11.09 11.02 1.30
C PRO A 16 10.92 9.62 1.89
N ALA A 17 9.69 9.09 1.97
CA ALA A 17 9.44 7.74 2.46
C ALA A 17 10.03 6.67 1.52
N ALA A 18 9.85 6.83 0.21
CA ALA A 18 10.49 5.98 -0.79
C ALA A 18 12.03 6.03 -0.71
N GLN A 19 12.60 7.22 -0.47
CA GLN A 19 14.05 7.38 -0.30
C GLN A 19 14.58 6.58 0.90
N HIS A 20 13.88 6.61 2.03
CA HIS A 20 14.27 5.84 3.21
C HIS A 20 14.27 4.33 2.95
N TYR A 21 13.29 3.82 2.22
CA TYR A 21 13.29 2.41 1.81
C TYR A 21 14.46 2.10 0.88
N LEU A 22 14.73 2.97 -0.10
CA LEU A 22 15.84 2.79 -1.04
C LEU A 22 17.22 2.79 -0.36
N HIS A 23 17.39 3.48 0.78
CA HIS A 23 18.62 3.40 1.57
C HIS A 23 18.93 2.00 2.11
N LEU A 24 17.93 1.10 2.20
CA LEU A 24 18.16 -0.30 2.57
C LEU A 24 18.87 -1.09 1.45
N LEU A 25 18.77 -0.62 0.20
CA LEU A 25 19.23 -1.32 -1.00
C LEU A 25 20.37 -0.59 -1.72
N PHE A 26 20.47 0.73 -1.56
CA PHE A 26 21.37 1.61 -2.31
C PHE A 26 22.10 2.60 -1.41
N THR A 27 23.21 3.15 -1.92
CA THR A 27 23.89 4.26 -1.25
C THR A 27 23.02 5.52 -1.23
N PRO A 28 23.21 6.44 -0.27
CA PRO A 28 22.40 7.67 -0.18
C PRO A 28 22.36 8.50 -1.48
N ASN A 29 23.48 8.58 -2.19
CA ASN A 29 23.56 9.28 -3.47
C ASN A 29 22.72 8.59 -4.57
N GLN A 30 22.77 7.26 -4.65
CA GLN A 30 21.97 6.49 -5.60
C GLN A 30 20.47 6.59 -5.28
N ALA A 31 20.10 6.44 -4.01
CA ALA A 31 18.71 6.57 -3.56
C ALA A 31 18.13 7.95 -3.90
N GLY A 32 18.88 9.03 -3.64
CA GLY A 32 18.46 10.38 -4.01
C GLY A 32 18.22 10.53 -5.52
N LYS A 33 19.12 10.02 -6.37
CA LYS A 33 18.94 10.07 -7.83
C LYS A 33 17.70 9.31 -8.30
N ILE A 34 17.42 8.15 -7.72
CA ILE A 34 16.23 7.35 -8.05
C ILE A 34 14.96 8.11 -7.67
N VAL A 35 14.93 8.77 -6.52
CA VAL A 35 13.76 9.53 -6.06
C VAL A 35 13.47 10.74 -6.96
N GLU A 36 14.51 11.43 -7.44
CA GLU A 36 14.32 12.50 -8.43
C GLU A 36 13.75 11.97 -9.75
N GLN A 37 14.15 10.76 -10.17
CA GLN A 37 13.55 10.11 -11.35
C GLN A 37 12.09 9.72 -11.10
N LEU A 38 11.74 9.24 -9.90
CA LEU A 38 10.36 8.92 -9.54
C LEU A 38 9.47 10.17 -9.55
N ARG A 39 9.99 11.34 -9.18
CA ARG A 39 9.23 12.60 -9.12
C ARG A 39 8.75 13.09 -10.49
N VAL A 40 9.48 12.77 -11.55
CA VAL A 40 9.13 13.15 -12.94
C VAL A 40 8.51 12.02 -13.75
N ALA A 41 8.53 10.80 -13.22
CA ALA A 41 7.94 9.65 -13.88
C ALA A 41 6.41 9.72 -13.84
N SER A 42 5.76 9.27 -14.91
CA SER A 42 4.31 9.16 -14.94
C SER A 42 3.83 8.13 -13.91
N THR A 43 2.84 8.50 -13.10
CA THR A 43 2.20 7.57 -12.17
C THR A 43 1.46 6.48 -12.94
N VAL A 44 1.68 5.24 -12.54
CA VAL A 44 1.00 4.06 -13.08
C VAL A 44 0.34 3.30 -11.94
N THR A 45 -0.84 2.75 -12.19
CA THR A 45 -1.61 2.02 -11.19
C THR A 45 -1.67 0.54 -11.56
N TYR A 46 -1.35 -0.32 -10.60
CA TYR A 46 -1.46 -1.77 -10.74
C TYR A 46 -2.45 -2.32 -9.72
N ALA A 47 -3.13 -3.41 -10.07
CA ALA A 47 -4.00 -4.08 -9.13
C ALA A 47 -3.18 -4.72 -8.01
N ALA A 48 -3.46 -4.38 -6.75
CA ALA A 48 -2.75 -4.86 -5.56
C ALA A 48 -3.05 -6.32 -5.17
N LYS A 49 -3.19 -7.21 -6.16
CA LYS A 49 -3.57 -8.62 -5.93
C LYS A 49 -2.50 -9.41 -5.18
N ASP A 50 -1.25 -8.98 -5.27
CA ASP A 50 -0.11 -9.67 -4.65
C ASP A 50 0.17 -9.24 -3.21
N LEU A 51 -0.26 -8.06 -2.76
CA LEU A 51 0.02 -7.61 -1.39
C LEU A 51 -0.71 -8.48 -0.36
N LEU A 52 -1.98 -8.81 -0.60
CA LEU A 52 -2.75 -9.70 0.28
C LEU A 52 -2.15 -11.11 0.30
N ARG A 53 -1.77 -11.64 -0.87
CA ARG A 53 -1.10 -12.94 -0.99
C ARG A 53 0.27 -12.97 -0.30
N ALA A 54 1.06 -11.90 -0.43
CA ALA A 54 2.37 -11.77 0.20
C ALA A 54 2.28 -11.59 1.72
N SER A 55 1.19 -11.00 2.21
CA SER A 55 0.95 -10.83 3.65
C SER A 55 0.42 -12.09 4.35
N GLU A 56 0.16 -13.18 3.61
CA GLU A 56 -0.52 -14.40 4.10
C GLU A 56 -1.81 -14.10 4.90
N LEU A 57 -2.40 -12.94 4.65
CA LEU A 57 -3.51 -12.45 5.45
C LEU A 57 -4.77 -13.01 4.81
N GLU A 58 -5.40 -13.94 5.52
CA GLU A 58 -6.71 -14.49 5.14
C GLU A 58 -7.66 -13.32 4.87
N PRO A 59 -8.27 -13.24 3.67
CA PRO A 59 -9.27 -12.22 3.39
C PRO A 59 -10.41 -12.45 4.37
N THR A 60 -10.51 -11.62 5.42
CA THR A 60 -11.57 -11.77 6.42
C THR A 60 -12.89 -11.47 5.73
N GLY A 61 -13.55 -12.54 5.29
CA GLY A 61 -14.75 -12.51 4.50
C GLY A 61 -15.55 -13.78 4.72
N SER A 62 -15.84 -14.11 5.99
CA SER A 62 -16.93 -15.00 6.42
C SER A 62 -17.03 -15.03 7.95
N THR A 63 -17.24 -13.90 8.62
CA THR A 63 -17.86 -13.96 9.95
C THR A 63 -19.30 -14.42 9.74
N LYS A 64 -19.51 -15.73 9.82
CA LYS A 64 -20.85 -16.30 9.97
C LYS A 64 -21.36 -15.77 11.29
N ILE A 65 -22.25 -14.78 11.25
CA ILE A 65 -22.90 -14.25 12.45
C ILE A 65 -23.65 -15.44 13.06
N ILE A 66 -23.13 -15.94 14.18
CA ILE A 66 -23.80 -16.97 14.95
C ILE A 66 -24.96 -16.25 15.62
N SER A 67 -26.15 -16.33 15.00
CA SER A 67 -27.38 -15.89 15.63
C SER A 67 -27.68 -16.83 16.79
N TYR A 68 -27.45 -16.37 18.02
CA TYR A 68 -28.03 -17.01 19.20
C TYR A 68 -29.54 -16.76 19.20
N PRO A 69 -30.38 -17.79 19.42
CA PRO A 69 -31.81 -17.57 19.62
C PRO A 69 -32.01 -16.80 20.93
N LEU A 70 -32.84 -15.76 20.89
CA LEU A 70 -33.38 -15.12 22.08
C LEU A 70 -34.22 -16.16 22.83
N GLU A 71 -33.76 -16.60 24.00
CA GLU A 71 -34.59 -17.36 24.92
C GLU A 71 -35.70 -16.47 25.49
N SER A 72 -36.87 -17.10 25.66
CA SER A 72 -38.14 -16.50 26.09
C SER A 72 -38.20 -16.16 27.57
#